data_AF-A0A0S7YQW5-F1
#
_entry.id   AF-A0A0S7YQW5-F1
#
_cell.length_a   1.000
_cell.length_b   1.000
_cell.length_c   1.000
_cell.angle_alpha   90.00
_cell.angle_beta   90.00
_cell.angle_gamma   90.00
#
_symmetry.space_group_name_H-M   'P 1'
#
loop_
_entity.id
_entity.type
_entity.pdbx_description
1 polymer ?
#
loop_
_entity_poly.entity_id
_entity_poly.type
_entity_poly.pdbx_seq_one_letter_code
_entity_poly.pdbx_strand_id
1 'polypeptide(L)'
;GITTISMGAAPGRWVLAAVFVQPLLAVCFFPAGFAALSRIGPSGSRNLAVSLTIPIAFLLGGGAVPSLIGLMGDVVSFAAGIMLVGAAITGGALLAVWLKLR
;
A
#
# COMPACT_ATOMS: atom_id res chain seq x y z
N GLY A 1 -2.69 5.24 2.76
CA GLY A 1 -2.82 5.00 4.21
C GLY A 1 -4.08 5.64 4.71
N ILE A 2 -4.02 6.91 5.07
CA ILE A 2 -5.16 7.68 5.61
C ILE A 2 -6.42 7.58 4.74
N THR A 3 -6.30 7.74 3.41
CA THR A 3 -7.46 7.62 2.50
C THR A 3 -8.06 6.21 2.43
N THR A 4 -7.25 5.18 2.67
CA THR A 4 -7.72 3.79 2.81
C THR A 4 -8.45 3.61 4.13
N ILE A 5 -7.94 4.17 5.24
CA ILE A 5 -8.63 4.15 6.55
C ILE A 5 -9.99 4.85 6.43
N SER A 6 -10.04 6.04 5.81
CA SER A 6 -11.29 6.76 5.63
C SER A 6 -12.31 5.99 4.80
N MET A 7 -11.87 5.13 3.87
CA MET A 7 -12.79 4.29 3.09
C MET A 7 -13.53 3.26 3.96
N GLY A 8 -12.85 2.67 4.95
CA GLY A 8 -13.48 1.76 5.91
C GLY A 8 -14.37 2.48 6.93
N ALA A 9 -14.06 3.73 7.26
CA ALA A 9 -14.85 4.54 8.20
C ALA A 9 -16.00 5.32 7.53
N ALA A 10 -16.01 5.45 6.20
CA ALA A 10 -16.96 6.27 5.47
C ALA A 10 -18.37 5.65 5.46
N PRO A 11 -19.43 6.45 5.67
CA PRO A 11 -20.80 5.97 5.50
C PRO A 11 -21.12 5.79 4.01
N GLY A 12 -22.06 4.87 3.68
CA GLY A 12 -22.22 4.27 2.34
C GLY A 12 -22.12 5.20 1.12
N ARG A 13 -22.67 6.41 1.16
CA ARG A 13 -22.58 7.37 0.02
C ARG A 13 -21.15 7.88 -0.25
N TRP A 14 -20.32 7.96 0.79
CA TRP A 14 -18.95 8.49 0.71
C TRP A 14 -17.92 7.42 0.32
N VAL A 15 -18.27 6.14 0.49
CA VAL A 15 -17.42 5.02 0.07
C VAL A 15 -17.14 5.09 -1.43
N LEU A 16 -18.15 5.44 -2.24
CA LEU A 16 -17.98 5.60 -3.69
C LEU A 16 -16.88 6.62 -4.02
N ALA A 17 -16.94 7.80 -3.42
CA ALA A 17 -15.91 8.83 -3.63
C ALA A 17 -14.54 8.35 -3.14
N ALA A 18 -14.46 7.69 -1.98
CA ALA A 18 -13.21 7.17 -1.44
C ALA A 18 -12.59 6.10 -2.35
N VAL A 19 -13.38 5.22 -2.97
CA VAL A 19 -12.94 4.19 -3.91
C VAL A 19 -12.29 4.78 -5.17
N PHE A 20 -12.70 5.97 -5.61
CA PHE A 20 -12.03 6.67 -6.70
C PHE A 20 -10.79 7.44 -6.24
N VAL A 21 -10.86 8.15 -5.11
CA VAL A 21 -9.75 8.98 -4.60
C VAL A 21 -8.55 8.14 -4.16
N GLN A 22 -8.79 6.98 -3.55
CA GLN A 22 -7.72 6.15 -3.00
C GLN A 22 -6.71 5.68 -4.07
N PRO A 23 -7.10 5.11 -5.23
CA PRO A 23 -6.15 4.70 -6.26
C PRO A 23 -5.43 5.88 -6.93
N LEU A 24 -6.10 7.04 -7.10
CA LEU A 24 -5.49 8.27 -7.61
C LEU A 24 -4.27 8.69 -6.77
N LEU A 25 -4.36 8.55 -5.45
CA LEU A 25 -3.25 8.87 -4.55
C LEU A 25 -2.25 7.71 -4.43
N ALA A 26 -2.73 6.46 -4.47
CA ALA A 26 -1.87 5.29 -4.35
C ALA A 26 -0.88 5.20 -5.52
N VAL A 27 -1.30 5.54 -6.75
CA VAL A 27 -0.42 5.43 -7.92
C VAL A 27 0.77 6.39 -7.85
N CYS A 28 0.64 7.51 -7.13
CA CYS A 28 1.75 8.45 -6.91
C CYS A 28 2.90 7.84 -6.10
N PHE A 29 2.68 6.71 -5.42
CA PHE A 29 3.75 5.97 -4.75
C PHE A 29 4.74 5.33 -5.73
N PHE A 30 4.30 4.88 -6.92
CA PHE A 30 5.18 4.15 -7.85
C PHE A 30 6.44 4.94 -8.23
N PRO A 31 6.35 6.22 -8.70
CA PRO A 31 7.54 7.00 -9.01
C PRO A 31 8.50 7.16 -7.81
N ALA A 32 7.96 7.48 -6.63
CA ALA A 32 8.77 7.68 -5.42
C ALA A 32 9.42 6.37 -4.94
N GLY A 33 8.67 5.27 -4.94
CA GLY A 33 9.14 3.94 -4.55
C GLY A 33 10.23 3.43 -5.49
N PHE A 34 10.05 3.57 -6.81
CA PHE A 34 11.09 3.19 -7.78
C PHE A 34 12.34 4.06 -7.67
N ALA A 35 12.18 5.37 -7.43
CA ALA A 35 13.31 6.26 -7.18
C ALA A 35 14.12 5.81 -5.96
N ALA A 36 13.45 5.47 -4.85
CA ALA A 36 14.09 4.93 -3.66
C ALA A 36 14.80 3.59 -3.94
N LEU A 37 14.14 2.67 -4.65
CA LEU A 37 14.67 1.36 -4.97
C LEU A 37 15.93 1.43 -5.85
N SER A 38 15.98 2.40 -6.77
CA SER A 38 17.13 2.63 -7.64
C SER A 38 18.41 3.11 -6.91
N ARG A 39 18.28 3.49 -5.63
CA ARG A 39 19.38 3.98 -4.77
C ARG A 39 19.84 2.98 -3.71
N ILE A 40 19.22 1.80 -3.64
CA ILE A 40 19.60 0.77 -2.65
C ILE A 40 20.99 0.17 -2.94
N GLY A 41 21.33 0.01 -4.23
CA GLY A 41 22.59 -0.59 -4.66
C GLY A 41 23.25 0.18 -5.81
N PRO A 42 24.39 -0.31 -6.32
CA PRO A 42 25.08 0.27 -7.47
C PRO A 42 24.17 0.42 -8.70
N SER A 43 24.51 1.34 -9.60
CA SER A 43 23.74 1.59 -10.82
C SER A 43 23.47 0.33 -11.65
N GLY A 44 24.42 -0.60 -11.68
CA GLY A 44 24.30 -1.88 -12.39
C GLY A 44 23.32 -2.89 -11.76
N SER A 45 22.96 -2.75 -10.47
CA SER A 45 22.06 -3.68 -9.78
C SER A 45 20.63 -3.16 -9.62
N ARG A 46 20.29 -2.00 -10.19
CA ARG A 46 18.96 -1.38 -10.08
C ARG A 46 17.85 -2.29 -10.61
N ASN A 47 18.06 -2.88 -11.78
CA ASN A 47 17.09 -3.80 -12.39
C ASN A 47 16.90 -5.05 -11.53
N LEU A 48 17.96 -5.55 -10.88
CA LEU A 48 17.85 -6.67 -9.95
C LEU A 48 17.03 -6.30 -8.71
N ALA A 49 17.24 -5.12 -8.13
CA ALA A 49 16.45 -4.64 -6.99
C ALA A 49 14.96 -4.54 -7.34
N VAL A 50 14.63 -3.99 -8.52
CA VAL A 50 13.25 -3.93 -9.05
C VAL A 50 12.67 -5.34 -9.23
N SER A 51 13.37 -6.22 -9.93
CA SER A 51 12.89 -7.57 -10.25
C SER A 51 12.68 -8.44 -9.03
N LEU A 52 13.42 -8.24 -7.94
CA LEU A 52 13.20 -8.98 -6.69
C LEU A 52 12.07 -8.38 -5.84
N THR A 53 11.92 -7.05 -5.86
CA THR A 53 10.95 -6.36 -4.99
C THR A 53 9.54 -6.45 -5.54
N ILE A 54 9.36 -6.23 -6.85
CA ILE A 54 8.03 -6.06 -7.44
C ILE A 54 7.18 -7.34 -7.38
N PRO A 55 7.69 -8.55 -7.70
CA PRO A 55 6.90 -9.77 -7.57
C PRO A 55 6.40 -10.00 -6.13
N ILE A 56 7.25 -9.78 -5.14
CA ILE A 56 6.89 -9.91 -3.72
C ILE A 56 5.83 -8.85 -3.35
N ALA A 57 6.01 -7.60 -3.81
CA ALA A 57 5.04 -6.54 -3.57
C ALA A 57 3.67 -6.86 -4.18
N PHE A 58 3.61 -7.46 -5.38
CA PHE A 58 2.36 -7.89 -6.01
C PHE A 58 1.73 -9.10 -5.31
N LEU A 59 2.51 -10.08 -4.89
CA LEU A 59 1.99 -11.23 -4.12
C LEU A 59 1.38 -10.78 -2.79
N LEU A 60 2.04 -9.88 -2.08
CA LEU A 60 1.53 -9.34 -0.82
C LEU A 60 0.35 -8.40 -1.05
N GLY A 61 0.47 -7.43 -1.94
CA GLY A 61 -0.53 -6.39 -2.16
C GLY A 61 -1.76 -6.86 -2.93
N GLY A 62 -1.59 -7.71 -3.93
CA GLY A 62 -2.68 -8.24 -4.77
C GLY A 62 -3.19 -9.63 -4.34
N GLY A 63 -2.44 -10.35 -3.51
CA GLY A 63 -2.82 -11.67 -2.99
C GLY A 63 -3.13 -11.65 -1.50
N ALA A 64 -2.10 -11.50 -0.66
CA ALA A 64 -2.25 -11.63 0.79
C ALA A 64 -3.19 -10.58 1.40
N VAL A 65 -3.09 -9.32 0.95
CA VAL A 65 -3.93 -8.22 1.45
C VAL A 65 -5.42 -8.45 1.13
N PRO A 66 -5.83 -8.75 -0.11
CA PRO A 66 -7.22 -9.10 -0.40
C PRO A 66 -7.72 -10.31 0.38
N SER A 67 -6.92 -11.37 0.52
CA SER A 67 -7.26 -12.54 1.33
C SER A 67 -7.48 -12.18 2.80
N LEU A 68 -6.63 -11.32 3.38
CA LEU A 68 -6.78 -10.83 4.74
C LEU A 68 -8.07 -10.00 4.91
N ILE A 69 -8.36 -9.10 3.96
CA ILE A 69 -9.59 -8.30 3.99
C ILE A 69 -10.82 -9.21 3.90
N GLY A 70 -10.79 -10.22 3.02
CA GLY A 70 -11.86 -11.21 2.88
C GLY A 70 -12.09 -11.98 4.17
N LEU A 71 -11.03 -12.53 4.77
CA LEU A 71 -11.10 -13.23 6.06
C LEU A 71 -11.67 -12.33 7.16
N MET A 72 -11.21 -11.08 7.25
CA MET A 72 -11.77 -10.12 8.21
C MET A 72 -13.24 -9.80 7.93
N GLY A 73 -13.66 -9.83 6.67
CA GLY A 73 -15.07 -9.73 6.25
C GLY A 73 -15.94 -10.82 6.87
N ASP A 74 -15.43 -12.05 6.95
CA ASP A 74 -16.15 -13.20 7.49
C ASP A 74 -16.19 -13.21 9.04
N VAL A 75 -15.10 -12.81 9.71
CA VAL A 75 -14.97 -12.93 11.17
C VAL A 75 -15.23 -11.65 11.97
N VAL A 76 -15.11 -10.47 11.36
CA VAL A 76 -15.23 -9.16 12.05
C VAL A 76 -16.07 -8.18 11.23
N SER A 77 -15.50 -7.63 10.16
CA SER A 77 -16.16 -6.82 9.14
C SER A 77 -15.17 -6.45 8.03
N PHE A 78 -15.67 -6.22 6.82
CA PHE A 78 -14.87 -5.69 5.71
C PHE A 78 -14.22 -4.34 6.04
N ALA A 79 -14.96 -3.46 6.73
CA ALA A 79 -14.47 -2.14 7.13
C ALA A 79 -13.22 -2.24 8.03
N ALA A 80 -13.23 -3.16 9.01
CA ALA A 80 -12.08 -3.39 9.88
C ALA A 80 -10.84 -3.86 9.10
N GLY A 81 -11.01 -4.78 8.16
CA GLY A 81 -9.92 -5.24 7.28
C GLY A 81 -9.32 -4.10 6.44
N ILE A 82 -10.17 -3.27 5.83
CA ILE A 82 -9.73 -2.09 5.06
C ILE A 82 -8.97 -1.09 5.95
N MET A 83 -9.48 -0.81 7.16
CA MET A 83 -8.82 0.10 8.10
C MET A 83 -7.47 -0.44 8.59
N LEU A 84 -7.37 -1.75 8.86
CA LEU A 84 -6.11 -2.40 9.24
C LEU A 84 -5.04 -2.25 8.15
N VAL A 85 -5.42 -2.50 6.90
CA VAL A 85 -4.53 -2.31 5.74
C VAL A 85 -4.14 -0.83 5.60
N GLY A 86 -5.10 0.08 5.77
CA GLY A 86 -4.82 1.52 5.78
C GLY A 86 -3.83 1.93 6.88
N ALA A 87 -3.92 1.33 8.06
CA ALA A 87 -2.98 1.53 9.17
C ALA A 87 -1.58 1.00 8.83
N ALA A 88 -1.48 -0.21 8.25
CA ALA A 88 -0.21 -0.76 7.79
C ALA A 88 0.46 0.12 6.73
N ILE A 89 -0.29 0.62 5.73
CA ILE A 89 0.25 1.55 4.73
C ILE A 89 0.73 2.86 5.38
N THR A 90 0.00 3.37 6.37
CA THR A 90 0.40 4.58 7.10
C THR A 90 1.66 4.33 7.93
N GLY A 91 1.77 3.17 8.58
CA GLY A 91 2.99 2.74 9.27
C GLY A 91 4.18 2.65 8.33
N GLY A 92 4.00 2.08 7.13
CA GLY A 92 5.04 2.05 6.10
C GLY A 92 5.49 3.44 5.65
N ALA A 93 4.56 4.39 5.48
CA ALA A 93 4.88 5.77 5.17
C ALA A 93 5.67 6.46 6.30
N LEU A 94 5.33 6.19 7.57
CA LEU A 94 6.07 6.70 8.73
C LEU A 94 7.48 6.08 8.82
N LEU A 95 7.63 4.79 8.53
CA LEU A 95 8.93 4.13 8.45
C LEU A 95 9.80 4.73 7.34
N ALA A 96 9.21 5.13 6.22
CA ALA A 96 9.92 5.76 5.11
C ALA A 96 10.54 7.12 5.48
N VAL A 97 10.06 7.82 6.52
CA VAL A 97 10.68 9.06 7.03
C VAL A 97 12.12 8.81 7.50
N TRP A 98 12.42 7.60 7.95
CA TRP A 98 13.76 7.21 8.41
C TRP A 98 14.65 6.68 7.28
N LEU A 99 14.14 6.61 6.05
CA LEU A 99 14.88 6.11 4.90
C LEU A 99 15.95 7.12 4.46
N LYS A 100 17.22 6.73 4.60
CA LYS A 100 18.35 7.52 4.11
C LYS A 100 18.67 7.12 2.67
N LEU A 101 18.29 7.97 1.72
CA LEU A 101 18.67 7.82 0.33
C LEU A 101 20.07 8.45 0.13
N ARG A 102 21.05 7.62 -0.22
CA ARG A 102 22.39 8.07 -0.61
C ARG A 102 22.44 8.39 -2.10
#